data_AF-A0A3D3CTA2-F1
#
_entry.id   AF-A0A3D3CTA2-F1
#
_cell.length_a   1.000
_cell.length_b   1.000
_cell.length_c   1.000
_cell.angle_alpha   90.00
_cell.angle_beta   90.00
_cell.angle_gamma   90.00
#
_symmetry.space_group_name_H-M   'P 1'
#
loop_
_entity.id
_entity.type
_entity.pdbx_description
1 polymer ?
#
loop_
_entity_poly.entity_id
_entity_poly.type
_entity_poly.pdbx_seq_one_letter_code
_entity_poly.pdbx_strand_id
1 'polypeptide(L)'
;MPIKTKGIVPRTWRWIKRIFLFFFFLQFFYILILKWVNPPVTLTQLGSFFHGYGLKRNYVSMDAISPYAKLGVIASEDQLFPDHDGFDFKSIEKAMKHNQKSKSLHGASTISQQVAKNVFLWQGRSWIRKALEVYFTFMIEKFWGKKRILQMYLNISEMGKGVFGIDAAALNY
;
A
#
# COMPACT_ATOMS: atom_id res chain seq x y z
N MET A 1 -6.36 24.59 52.40
CA MET A 1 -6.74 23.32 51.72
C MET A 1 -6.42 23.45 50.24
N PRO A 2 -5.67 22.53 49.60
CA PRO A 2 -5.36 22.66 48.18
C PRO A 2 -6.59 22.28 47.34
N ILE A 3 -6.98 23.17 46.43
CA ILE A 3 -8.05 22.95 45.47
C ILE A 3 -7.53 21.92 44.45
N LYS A 4 -8.02 20.68 44.53
CA LYS A 4 -7.82 19.68 43.48
C LYS A 4 -8.57 20.14 42.23
N THR A 5 -7.85 20.71 41.26
CA THR A 5 -8.35 20.91 39.90
C THR A 5 -8.55 19.54 39.26
N LYS A 6 -9.76 18.98 39.39
CA LYS A 6 -10.17 17.80 38.64
C LYS A 6 -10.10 18.19 37.16
N GLY A 7 -9.07 17.72 36.46
CA GLY A 7 -8.87 17.96 35.03
C GLY A 7 -10.16 17.69 34.25
N ILE A 8 -10.76 18.76 33.75
CA ILE A 8 -12.05 18.76 33.05
C ILE A 8 -11.79 18.27 31.64
N VAL A 9 -11.49 16.98 31.49
CA VAL A 9 -11.54 16.33 30.20
C VAL A 9 -12.97 15.83 30.02
N PRO A 10 -13.74 16.38 29.06
CA PRO A 10 -15.12 15.96 28.82
C PRO A 10 -15.20 14.43 28.72
N ARG A 11 -16.21 13.83 29.34
CA ARG A 11 -16.40 12.36 29.32
C ARG A 11 -16.41 11.82 27.88
N THR A 12 -16.92 12.61 26.93
CA THR A 12 -16.91 12.36 25.48
C THR A 12 -15.51 12.29 24.89
N TRP A 13 -14.59 13.20 25.25
CA TRP A 13 -13.20 13.18 24.77
C TRP A 13 -12.47 11.90 25.19
N ARG A 14 -12.72 11.39 26.40
CA ARG A 14 -12.16 10.11 26.85
C ARG A 14 -12.62 8.94 25.98
N TRP A 15 -13.89 8.93 25.56
CA TRP A 15 -14.42 7.91 24.65
C TRP A 15 -13.83 8.03 23.24
N ILE A 16 -13.81 9.25 22.68
CA ILE A 16 -13.19 9.51 21.37
C ILE A 16 -11.72 9.05 21.36
N LYS A 17 -10.94 9.44 22.38
CA LYS A 17 -9.55 9.03 22.50
C LYS A 17 -9.40 7.51 22.59
N ARG A 18 -10.26 6.82 23.35
CA ARG A 18 -10.24 5.35 23.47
C ARG A 18 -10.57 4.67 22.14
N ILE A 19 -11.59 5.14 21.44
CA ILE A 19 -11.99 4.63 20.13
C ILE A 19 -10.86 4.84 19.12
N PHE A 20 -10.30 6.04 19.06
CA PHE A 20 -9.16 6.35 18.19
C PHE A 20 -7.97 5.45 18.47
N LEU A 21 -7.57 5.30 19.74
CA LEU A 21 -6.46 4.43 20.12
C LEU A 21 -6.75 2.97 19.78
N PHE A 22 -7.97 2.49 20.02
CA PHE A 22 -8.38 1.14 19.64
C PHE A 22 -8.20 0.89 18.14
N PHE A 23 -8.72 1.77 17.29
CA PHE A 23 -8.56 1.64 15.84
C PHE A 23 -7.11 1.79 15.39
N PHE A 24 -6.33 2.67 16.04
CA PHE A 24 -4.90 2.83 15.76
C PHE A 24 -4.12 1.53 16.05
N PHE A 25 -4.34 0.92 17.22
CA PHE A 25 -3.71 -0.36 17.57
C PHE A 25 -4.21 -1.51 16.71
N LEU A 26 -5.51 -1.55 16.38
CA LEU A 26 -6.08 -2.55 15.48
C LEU A 26 -5.45 -2.46 14.09
N GLN A 27 -5.30 -1.25 13.55
CA GLN A 27 -4.66 -0.98 12.27
C GLN A 27 -3.18 -1.38 12.29
N PHE A 28 -2.46 -1.07 13.38
CA PHE A 28 -1.08 -1.49 13.55
C PHE A 28 -0.93 -3.01 13.62
N PHE A 29 -1.79 -3.69 14.40
CA PHE A 29 -1.82 -5.14 14.51
C PHE A 29 -2.15 -5.81 13.17
N TYR A 30 -3.08 -5.24 12.40
CA TYR A 30 -3.40 -5.70 11.05
C TYR A 30 -2.18 -5.62 10.13
N ILE A 31 -1.41 -4.52 10.13
CA ILE A 31 -0.15 -4.43 9.37
C ILE A 31 0.80 -5.55 9.77
N LEU A 32 0.97 -5.83 11.06
CA LEU A 32 1.88 -6.88 11.51
C LEU A 32 1.44 -8.27 11.04
N ILE A 33 0.15 -8.61 11.12
CA ILE A 33 -0.37 -9.90 10.61
C ILE A 33 -0.07 -10.07 9.13
N LEU A 34 -0.29 -9.01 8.34
CA LEU A 34 -0.13 -9.06 6.89
C LEU A 34 1.32 -9.29 6.43
N LYS A 35 2.29 -9.17 7.34
CA LYS A 35 3.66 -9.64 7.10
C LYS A 35 3.71 -11.13 6.74
N TRP A 36 2.83 -11.95 7.29
CA TRP A 36 2.82 -13.40 7.11
C TRP A 36 1.61 -13.90 6.34
N VAL A 37 0.48 -13.19 6.43
CA VAL A 37 -0.80 -13.61 5.82
C VAL A 37 -1.21 -12.64 4.71
N ASN A 38 -1.72 -13.16 3.61
CA ASN A 38 -2.25 -12.30 2.53
C ASN A 38 -3.61 -11.73 2.93
N PRO A 39 -3.92 -10.47 2.57
CA PRO A 39 -5.20 -9.88 2.92
C PRO A 39 -6.34 -10.64 2.23
N PRO A 40 -7.42 -10.98 2.94
CA PRO A 40 -8.51 -11.76 2.38
C PRO A 40 -9.20 -10.99 1.26
N VAL A 41 -9.34 -9.67 1.34
CA VAL A 41 -9.77 -8.79 0.24
C VAL A 41 -9.13 -7.42 0.48
N THR A 42 -8.78 -6.69 -0.58
CA THR A 42 -8.32 -5.30 -0.47
C THR A 42 -9.40 -4.31 -0.91
N LEU A 43 -9.30 -3.06 -0.47
CA LEU A 43 -10.23 -1.99 -0.87
C LEU A 43 -10.22 -1.75 -2.39
N THR A 44 -9.06 -1.94 -3.04
CA THR A 44 -8.92 -1.86 -4.50
C THR A 44 -9.66 -2.99 -5.22
N GLN A 45 -9.58 -4.22 -4.70
CA GLN A 45 -10.32 -5.38 -5.20
C GLN A 45 -11.84 -5.19 -5.05
N LEU A 46 -12.30 -4.71 -3.89
CA LEU A 46 -13.71 -4.35 -3.69
C LEU A 46 -14.15 -3.27 -4.66
N GLY A 47 -13.33 -2.23 -4.83
CA GLY A 47 -13.58 -1.18 -5.81
C GLY A 47 -13.83 -1.76 -7.20
N SER A 48 -12.93 -2.61 -7.71
CA SER A 48 -13.08 -3.27 -9.01
C SER A 48 -14.38 -4.08 -9.12
N PHE A 49 -14.71 -4.84 -8.07
CA PHE A 49 -15.95 -5.61 -8.02
C PHE A 49 -17.19 -4.72 -8.13
N PHE A 50 -17.26 -3.62 -7.37
CA PHE A 50 -18.39 -2.69 -7.40
C PHE A 50 -18.52 -1.92 -8.73
N HIS A 51 -17.42 -1.71 -9.46
CA HIS A 51 -17.45 -1.11 -10.80
C HIS A 51 -17.83 -2.11 -11.91
N GLY A 52 -18.05 -3.39 -11.57
CA GLY A 52 -18.44 -4.43 -12.52
C GLY A 52 -17.28 -5.02 -13.34
N TYR A 53 -16.03 -4.75 -12.98
CA TYR A 53 -14.86 -5.32 -13.66
C TYR A 53 -14.57 -6.77 -13.23
N GLY A 54 -15.20 -7.23 -12.15
CA GLY A 54 -15.00 -8.57 -11.58
C GLY A 54 -13.82 -8.62 -10.60
N LEU A 55 -13.53 -9.84 -10.13
CA LEU A 55 -12.48 -10.14 -9.15
C LEU A 55 -11.85 -11.50 -9.43
N LYS A 56 -10.97 -11.58 -10.43
CA LYS A 56 -10.08 -12.72 -10.67
C LYS A 56 -8.79 -12.50 -9.89
N ARG A 57 -8.44 -13.46 -9.04
CA ARG A 57 -7.20 -13.40 -8.24
C ARG A 57 -6.77 -14.79 -7.82
N ASN A 58 -5.47 -14.98 -7.67
CA ASN A 58 -4.91 -16.15 -7.03
C ASN A 58 -3.63 -15.76 -6.29
N TYR A 59 -3.53 -16.20 -5.03
CA TYR A 59 -2.36 -15.92 -4.20
C TYR A 59 -1.32 -17.02 -4.36
N VAL A 60 -0.11 -16.65 -4.76
CA VAL A 60 1.02 -17.55 -4.91
C VAL A 60 2.16 -17.20 -3.95
N SER A 61 2.85 -18.23 -3.47
CA SER A 61 4.02 -18.08 -2.61
C SER A 61 5.16 -17.43 -3.39
N MET A 62 6.10 -16.79 -2.68
CA MET A 62 7.23 -16.14 -3.33
C MET A 62 8.08 -17.13 -4.16
N ASP A 63 8.16 -18.39 -3.74
CA ASP A 63 8.96 -19.41 -4.41
C ASP A 63 8.29 -19.98 -5.67
N ALA A 64 6.95 -19.93 -5.74
CA ALA A 64 6.20 -20.30 -6.94
C ALA A 64 6.30 -19.24 -8.05
N ILE A 65 6.68 -18.00 -7.72
CA ILE A 65 6.82 -16.93 -8.71
C ILE A 65 8.20 -17.00 -9.39
N SER A 66 8.18 -17.03 -10.72
CA SER A 66 9.38 -17.01 -11.57
C SER A 66 10.36 -15.88 -11.16
N PRO A 67 11.67 -16.18 -11.02
CA PRO A 67 12.69 -15.15 -10.81
C PRO A 67 12.69 -14.05 -11.87
N TYR A 68 12.41 -14.40 -13.12
CA TYR A 68 12.36 -13.44 -14.24
C TYR A 68 11.17 -12.49 -14.12
N ALA A 69 10.03 -12.95 -13.58
CA ALA A 69 8.90 -12.09 -13.33
C ALA A 69 9.19 -11.06 -12.22
N LYS A 70 9.88 -11.50 -11.15
CA LYS A 70 10.33 -10.61 -10.06
C LYS A 70 11.27 -9.54 -10.61
N LEU A 71 12.26 -9.94 -11.40
CA LEU A 71 13.22 -9.03 -12.03
C LEU A 71 12.55 -8.09 -13.03
N GLY A 72 11.61 -8.59 -13.83
CA GLY A 72 10.86 -7.78 -14.79
C GLY A 72 10.12 -6.65 -14.11
N VAL A 73 9.37 -6.97 -13.04
CA VAL A 73 8.66 -5.96 -12.24
C VAL A 73 9.61 -4.96 -11.59
N ILE A 74 10.71 -5.40 -10.97
CA ILE A 74 11.71 -4.48 -10.40
C ILE A 74 12.26 -3.57 -11.51
N ALA A 75 12.65 -4.13 -12.65
CA ALA A 75 13.26 -3.38 -13.74
C ALA A 75 12.31 -2.36 -14.38
N SER A 76 11.01 -2.68 -14.49
CA SER A 76 10.02 -1.83 -15.13
C SER A 76 9.38 -0.81 -14.20
N GLU A 77 9.13 -1.19 -12.93
CA GLU A 77 8.38 -0.36 -11.99
C GLU A 77 9.28 0.44 -11.04
N ASP A 78 10.39 -0.14 -10.59
CA ASP A 78 11.17 0.38 -9.46
C ASP A 78 12.57 -0.22 -9.40
N GLN A 79 13.48 0.25 -10.25
CA GLN A 79 14.81 -0.35 -10.44
C GLN A 79 15.67 -0.32 -9.17
N LEU A 80 15.46 0.69 -8.31
CA LEU A 80 16.17 0.86 -7.05
C LEU A 80 15.43 0.24 -5.86
N PHE A 81 14.39 -0.57 -6.10
CA PHE A 81 13.59 -1.20 -5.06
C PHE A 81 14.40 -1.87 -3.94
N PRO A 82 15.50 -2.60 -4.21
CA PRO A 82 16.31 -3.20 -3.15
C PRO A 82 17.04 -2.18 -2.27
N ASP A 83 17.30 -0.98 -2.79
CA ASP A 83 18.28 -0.04 -2.23
C ASP A 83 17.64 1.10 -1.41
N HIS A 84 16.35 1.38 -1.60
CA HIS A 84 15.66 2.49 -0.90
C HIS A 84 14.69 1.99 0.18
N ASP A 85 14.28 2.86 1.11
CA ASP A 85 13.31 2.53 2.19
C ASP A 85 11.87 2.97 1.85
N GLY A 86 11.39 2.50 0.70
CA GLY A 86 10.03 2.80 0.18
C GLY A 86 9.88 4.06 -0.66
N PHE A 87 10.89 4.93 -0.73
CA PHE A 87 10.81 6.16 -1.53
C PHE A 87 12.08 6.37 -2.35
N ASP A 88 11.93 6.50 -3.67
CA ASP A 88 12.99 6.97 -4.54
C ASP A 88 12.88 8.50 -4.71
N PHE A 89 13.55 9.23 -3.82
CA PHE A 89 13.58 10.69 -3.87
C PHE A 89 14.17 11.25 -5.16
N LYS A 90 15.13 10.55 -5.78
CA LYS A 90 15.75 11.00 -7.04
C LYS A 90 14.73 10.89 -8.18
N SER A 91 13.98 9.80 -8.25
CA SER A 91 12.92 9.64 -9.25
C SER A 91 11.74 10.58 -9.01
N ILE A 92 11.37 10.84 -7.74
CA ILE A 92 10.36 11.84 -7.39
C ILE A 92 10.79 13.23 -7.86
N GLU A 93 12.01 13.66 -7.58
CA GLU A 93 12.52 14.97 -8.00
C GLU A 93 12.56 15.09 -9.53
N LYS A 94 13.03 14.05 -10.23
CA LYS A 94 13.03 13.99 -11.69
C LYS A 94 11.62 14.10 -12.27
N ALA A 95 10.66 13.35 -11.73
CA ALA A 95 9.27 13.41 -12.17
C ALA A 95 8.65 14.78 -11.90
N MET A 96 8.94 15.41 -10.76
CA MET A 96 8.49 16.78 -10.46
C MET A 96 9.04 17.79 -11.47
N LYS A 97 10.35 17.76 -11.75
CA LYS A 97 10.98 18.65 -12.74
C LYS A 97 10.42 18.45 -14.14
N HIS A 98 10.14 17.20 -14.53
CA HIS A 98 9.51 16.89 -15.81
C HIS A 98 8.07 17.44 -15.87
N ASN A 99 7.27 17.17 -14.84
CA ASN A 99 5.84 17.52 -14.82
C ASN A 99 5.60 19.03 -14.72
N GLN A 100 6.59 19.81 -14.25
CA GLN A 100 6.54 21.27 -14.31
C GLN A 100 6.71 21.80 -15.75
N LYS A 101 7.40 21.06 -16.61
CA LYS A 101 7.77 21.48 -17.98
C LYS A 101 6.95 20.81 -19.06
N SER A 102 6.16 19.80 -18.72
CA SER A 102 5.43 18.95 -19.67
C SER A 102 3.97 18.80 -19.24
N LYS A 103 3.07 18.70 -20.23
CA LYS A 103 1.67 18.31 -20.00
C LYS A 103 1.54 16.81 -19.70
N SER A 104 2.57 16.01 -20.00
CA SER A 104 2.60 14.58 -19.68
C SER A 104 3.08 14.37 -18.24
N LEU A 105 2.27 13.68 -17.44
CA LEU A 105 2.58 13.36 -16.05
C LEU A 105 3.36 12.05 -15.96
N HIS A 106 4.63 12.12 -15.57
CA HIS A 106 5.39 10.95 -15.15
C HIS A 106 5.05 10.58 -13.70
N GLY A 107 4.81 9.30 -13.48
CA GLY A 107 4.73 8.71 -12.14
C GLY A 107 6.12 8.46 -11.56
N ALA A 108 6.21 8.49 -10.24
CA ALA A 108 7.42 8.13 -9.50
C ALA A 108 7.08 7.32 -8.24
N SER A 109 6.00 6.52 -8.29
CA SER A 109 5.59 5.70 -7.15
C SER A 109 6.35 4.38 -7.15
N THR A 110 7.04 4.09 -6.05
CA THR A 110 7.79 2.85 -5.83
C THR A 110 6.86 1.64 -5.70
N ILE A 111 7.40 0.42 -5.80
CA ILE A 111 6.67 -0.83 -5.54
C ILE A 111 6.03 -0.78 -4.14
N SER A 112 6.74 -0.28 -3.13
CA SER A 112 6.24 -0.17 -1.76
C SER A 112 5.07 0.79 -1.63
N GLN A 113 5.12 1.94 -2.32
CA GLN A 113 3.99 2.87 -2.38
C GLN A 113 2.77 2.24 -3.07
N GLN A 114 3.00 1.48 -4.13
CA GLN A 114 1.94 0.77 -4.83
C GLN A 114 1.30 -0.32 -3.95
N VAL A 115 2.09 -1.06 -3.17
CA VAL A 115 1.58 -2.03 -2.18
C VAL A 115 0.77 -1.32 -1.10
N ALA A 116 1.30 -0.24 -0.54
CA ALA A 116 0.59 0.53 0.48
C ALA A 116 -0.78 1.03 -0.02
N LYS A 117 -0.81 1.55 -1.26
CA LYS A 117 -2.04 1.95 -1.95
C LYS A 117 -3.00 0.77 -2.12
N ASN A 118 -2.52 -0.34 -2.64
CA ASN A 118 -3.38 -1.46 -3.03
C ASN A 118 -3.92 -2.26 -1.83
N VAL A 119 -3.15 -2.40 -0.75
CA VAL A 119 -3.57 -3.12 0.47
C VAL A 119 -4.49 -2.28 1.34
N PHE A 120 -4.10 -1.03 1.64
CA PHE A 120 -4.71 -0.26 2.73
C PHE A 120 -5.62 0.86 2.26
N LEU A 121 -5.54 1.26 0.98
CA LEU A 121 -6.21 2.45 0.46
C LEU A 121 -7.06 2.11 -0.77
N TRP A 122 -7.67 3.13 -1.35
CA TRP A 122 -8.56 3.04 -2.50
C TRP A 122 -7.93 3.66 -3.75
N GLN A 123 -8.52 3.41 -4.93
CA GLN A 123 -8.12 4.04 -6.18
C GLN A 123 -8.53 5.53 -6.22
N GLY A 124 -7.78 6.35 -6.95
CA GLY A 124 -8.10 7.78 -7.17
C GLY A 124 -6.97 8.73 -6.77
N ARG A 125 -7.12 10.03 -7.06
CA ARG A 125 -6.11 11.06 -6.75
C ARG A 125 -6.62 11.94 -5.61
N SER A 126 -5.94 11.93 -4.47
CA SER A 126 -6.24 12.79 -3.32
C SER A 126 -4.98 13.00 -2.49
N TRP A 127 -4.73 14.23 -2.06
CA TRP A 127 -3.59 14.58 -1.20
C TRP A 127 -3.67 13.86 0.16
N ILE A 128 -4.88 13.74 0.73
CA ILE A 128 -5.10 13.01 1.99
C ILE A 128 -4.75 11.53 1.80
N ARG A 129 -5.22 10.93 0.70
CA ARG A 129 -4.88 9.54 0.36
C ARG A 129 -3.37 9.38 0.19
N LYS A 130 -2.70 10.32 -0.48
CA LYS A 130 -1.24 10.27 -0.68
C LYS A 130 -0.49 10.40 0.64
N ALA A 131 -0.94 11.24 1.59
CA ALA A 131 -0.35 11.32 2.92
C ALA A 131 -0.47 10.00 3.70
N LEU A 132 -1.64 9.36 3.64
CA LEU A 132 -1.83 8.01 4.21
C LEU A 132 -0.94 6.98 3.51
N GLU A 133 -0.77 7.07 2.20
CA GLU A 133 0.11 6.19 1.43
C GLU A 133 1.56 6.30 1.91
N VAL A 134 2.05 7.52 2.20
CA VAL A 134 3.38 7.72 2.79
C VAL A 134 3.50 7.01 4.13
N TYR A 135 2.52 7.18 5.03
CA TYR A 135 2.50 6.52 6.34
C TYR A 135 2.51 4.99 6.22
N PHE A 136 1.64 4.40 5.39
CA PHE A 136 1.58 2.96 5.21
C PHE A 136 2.83 2.40 4.53
N THR A 137 3.41 3.13 3.57
CA THR A 137 4.68 2.76 2.91
C THR A 137 5.80 2.64 3.95
N PHE A 138 5.94 3.65 4.81
CA PHE A 138 6.93 3.61 5.88
C PHE A 138 6.70 2.42 6.83
N MET A 139 5.45 2.13 7.20
CA MET A 139 5.13 1.02 8.08
C MET A 139 5.49 -0.34 7.45
N ILE A 140 5.12 -0.60 6.20
CA ILE A 140 5.44 -1.88 5.57
C ILE A 140 6.94 -2.05 5.34
N GLU A 141 7.67 -1.00 4.97
CA GLU A 141 9.12 -1.06 4.82
C GLU A 141 9.80 -1.41 6.14
N LYS A 142 9.35 -0.80 7.24
CA LYS A 142 9.88 -1.06 8.57
C LYS A 142 9.63 -2.49 9.05
N PHE A 143 8.47 -3.09 8.73
CA PHE A 143 8.05 -4.35 9.36
C PHE A 143 8.09 -5.58 8.46
N TRP A 144 7.80 -5.44 7.16
CA TRP A 144 7.59 -6.59 6.25
C TRP A 144 8.87 -7.05 5.57
N GLY A 145 9.77 -6.12 5.26
CA GLY A 145 10.98 -6.37 4.48
C GLY A 145 10.71 -6.56 2.98
N LYS A 146 11.74 -6.35 2.16
CA LYS A 146 11.65 -6.26 0.69
C LYS A 146 11.04 -7.48 0.01
N LYS A 147 11.41 -8.68 0.44
CA LYS A 147 10.87 -9.94 -0.14
C LYS A 147 9.35 -10.02 0.01
N ARG A 148 8.82 -9.68 1.19
CA ARG A 148 7.38 -9.71 1.46
C ARG A 148 6.64 -8.62 0.71
N ILE A 149 7.20 -7.42 0.63
CA ILE A 149 6.61 -6.31 -0.13
C ILE A 149 6.50 -6.68 -1.61
N LEU A 150 7.57 -7.21 -2.21
CA LEU A 150 7.55 -7.65 -3.60
C LEU A 150 6.57 -8.80 -3.85
N GLN A 151 6.54 -9.79 -2.96
CA GLN A 151 5.54 -10.87 -3.03
C GLN A 151 4.12 -10.29 -2.98
N MET A 152 3.85 -9.36 -2.08
CA MET A 152 2.54 -8.74 -1.94
C MET A 152 2.18 -7.99 -3.22
N TYR A 153 3.09 -7.16 -3.75
CA TYR A 153 2.91 -6.44 -5.01
C TYR A 153 2.46 -7.38 -6.13
N LEU A 154 3.24 -8.43 -6.37
CA LEU A 154 2.99 -9.43 -7.43
C LEU A 154 1.66 -10.17 -7.27
N ASN A 155 1.08 -10.15 -6.08
CA ASN A 155 -0.16 -10.86 -5.77
C ASN A 155 -1.41 -9.98 -5.74
N ILE A 156 -1.26 -8.66 -5.55
CA ILE A 156 -2.40 -7.75 -5.37
C ILE A 156 -2.48 -6.65 -6.43
N SER A 157 -1.44 -6.45 -7.24
CA SER A 157 -1.48 -5.44 -8.28
C SER A 157 -2.52 -5.82 -9.33
N GLU A 158 -3.28 -4.82 -9.78
CA GLU A 158 -4.23 -4.99 -10.88
C GLU A 158 -3.43 -4.98 -12.19
N MET A 159 -3.37 -6.11 -12.87
CA MET A 159 -2.61 -6.30 -14.12
C MET A 159 -3.51 -6.28 -15.36
N GLY A 160 -4.81 -6.33 -15.15
CA GLY A 160 -5.86 -6.18 -16.16
C GLY A 160 -7.17 -5.85 -15.44
N LYS A 161 -8.20 -5.39 -16.16
CA LYS A 161 -9.48 -5.01 -15.54
C LYS A 161 -10.05 -6.19 -14.75
N GLY A 162 -10.13 -6.04 -13.43
CA GLY A 162 -10.61 -7.10 -12.53
C GLY A 162 -9.70 -8.31 -12.39
N VAL A 163 -8.44 -8.22 -12.83
CA VAL A 163 -7.42 -9.29 -12.73
C VAL A 163 -6.31 -8.83 -11.80
N PHE A 164 -6.22 -9.47 -10.64
CA PHE A 164 -5.31 -9.12 -9.57
C PHE A 164 -4.28 -10.21 -9.33
N GLY A 165 -3.01 -9.82 -9.37
CA GLY A 165 -1.88 -10.69 -9.16
C GLY A 165 -1.41 -11.40 -10.42
N ILE A 166 -0.14 -11.77 -10.41
CA ILE A 166 0.60 -12.27 -11.57
C ILE A 166 0.11 -13.62 -12.04
N ASP A 167 -0.30 -14.48 -11.12
CA ASP A 167 -0.80 -15.82 -11.45
C ASP A 167 -2.13 -15.74 -12.19
N ALA A 168 -3.08 -14.94 -11.66
CA ALA A 168 -4.35 -14.69 -12.33
C ALA A 168 -4.17 -14.00 -13.70
N ALA A 169 -3.17 -13.13 -13.82
CA ALA A 169 -2.83 -12.50 -15.10
C ALA A 169 -2.28 -13.52 -16.11
N ALA A 170 -1.35 -14.38 -15.69
CA ALA A 170 -0.73 -15.40 -16.54
C ALA A 170 -1.73 -16.47 -17.02
N LEU A 171 -2.81 -16.72 -16.27
CA LEU A 171 -3.88 -17.62 -16.69
C LEU A 171 -4.90 -16.96 -17.62
N ASN A 172 -4.92 -15.63 -17.67
CA ASN A 172 -5.93 -14.87 -18.40
C ASN A 172 -5.44 -14.34 -19.76
N TYR A 173 -4.13 -14.29 -19.98
CA TYR A 173 -3.47 -13.79 -21.20
C TYR A 173 -2.46 -14.82 -21.70
#